data_AF-A0A933FM95-F1
#
_entry.id   AF-A0A933FM95-F1
#
_cell.length_a   1.000
_cell.length_b   1.000
_cell.length_c   1.000
_cell.angle_alpha   90.00
_cell.angle_beta   90.00
_cell.angle_gamma   90.00
#
_symmetry.space_group_name_H-M   'P 1'
#
loop_
_entity.id
_entity.type
_entity.pdbx_description
1 polymer ?
#
loop_
_entity_poly.entity_id
_entity_poly.type
_entity_poly.pdbx_seq_one_letter_code
_entity_poly.pdbx_strand_id
1 'polypeptide(L)'
;MPQSWLFLSDPESYHYGELFARKGARPGRKKREVWDGIFGSLAQRYITEIKKGDRILGYHTAPEKSVYCELRAASGPYQNPELKEKNLVVDVAPVKKLKRPVPLAELKANPKFKGMKLFRFFRPIAVSPLTPAEYKEILRLGSR
;
A
#
# COMPACT_ATOMS: atom_id res chain seq x y z
N MET A 1 -2.61 -17.27 6.83
CA MET A 1 -2.35 -15.87 7.25
C MET A 1 -2.71 -14.97 6.09
N PRO A 2 -3.32 -13.79 6.30
CA PRO A 2 -3.60 -12.84 5.22
C PRO A 2 -2.30 -12.46 4.51
N GLN A 3 -2.36 -12.29 3.18
CA GLN A 3 -1.21 -11.82 2.42
C GLN A 3 -0.89 -10.37 2.79
N SER A 4 0.36 -9.99 2.62
CA SER A 4 0.84 -8.65 2.91
C SER A 4 1.31 -7.99 1.62
N TRP A 5 0.95 -6.73 1.44
CA TRP A 5 1.21 -5.97 0.23
C TRP A 5 1.88 -4.64 0.56
N LEU A 6 2.64 -4.10 -0.38
CA LEU A 6 3.16 -2.75 -0.36
C LEU A 6 2.49 -1.96 -1.48
N PHE A 7 1.84 -0.87 -1.11
CA PHE A 7 1.20 0.06 -2.04
C PHE A 7 1.99 1.36 -2.03
N LEU A 8 2.29 1.87 -3.22
CA LEU A 8 3.00 3.12 -3.41
C LEU A 8 1.99 4.22 -3.71
N SER A 9 2.24 5.39 -3.16
CA SER A 9 1.51 6.61 -3.50
C SER A 9 2.47 7.77 -3.58
N ASP A 10 2.26 8.66 -4.55
CA ASP A 10 2.94 9.94 -4.58
C ASP A 10 2.23 10.86 -3.57
N PRO A 11 2.92 11.30 -2.49
CA PRO A 11 2.28 12.13 -1.47
C PRO A 11 1.82 13.49 -2.00
N GLU A 12 2.33 13.97 -3.14
CA GLU A 12 1.82 15.19 -3.79
C GLU A 12 0.49 14.94 -4.51
N SER A 13 0.27 13.71 -5.01
CA SER A 13 -0.99 13.33 -5.66
C SER A 13 -2.04 12.81 -4.67
N TYR A 14 -1.64 11.95 -3.74
CA TYR A 14 -2.49 11.41 -2.69
C TYR A 14 -1.66 11.06 -1.45
N HIS A 15 -1.84 11.83 -0.38
CA HIS A 15 -1.14 11.54 0.87
C HIS A 15 -1.96 10.58 1.73
N TYR A 16 -1.37 9.45 2.18
CA TYR A 16 -2.08 8.44 2.97
C TYR A 16 -2.71 8.99 4.26
N GLY A 17 -2.24 10.14 4.77
CA GLY A 17 -2.86 10.87 5.87
C GLY A 17 -4.33 11.23 5.64
N GLU A 18 -4.77 11.38 4.38
CA GLU A 18 -6.14 11.69 4.00
C GLU A 18 -7.13 10.57 4.37
N LEU A 19 -6.73 9.30 4.25
CA LEU A 19 -7.51 8.14 4.72
C LEU A 19 -7.84 8.23 6.21
N PHE A 20 -6.97 8.86 7.00
CA PHE A 20 -7.16 9.02 8.44
C PHE A 20 -7.95 10.29 8.79
N ALA A 21 -8.03 11.27 7.90
CA ALA A 21 -8.79 12.49 8.11
C ALA A 21 -10.31 12.22 8.23
N ARG A 22 -11.03 13.09 8.94
CA ARG A 22 -12.48 12.92 9.19
C ARG A 22 -13.34 13.22 7.93
N LYS A 23 -12.84 14.03 6.99
CA LYS A 23 -13.61 14.50 5.82
C LYS A 23 -13.99 13.40 4.81
N GLY A 24 -13.31 12.24 4.80
CA GLY A 24 -13.64 11.11 3.92
C GLY A 24 -14.72 10.16 4.46
N ALA A 25 -15.20 10.35 5.70
CA ALA A 25 -16.24 9.50 6.27
C ALA A 25 -17.63 10.09 6.00
N ARG A 26 -18.37 9.51 5.04
CA ARG A 26 -19.83 9.70 5.04
C ARG A 26 -20.40 9.14 6.35
N PRO A 27 -21.30 9.84 7.06
CA PRO A 27 -21.95 9.32 8.26
C PRO A 27 -22.51 7.91 7.98
N GLY A 28 -22.11 6.92 8.79
CA GLY A 28 -22.58 5.54 8.67
C GLY A 28 -21.81 4.60 7.72
N ARG A 29 -20.75 5.05 7.02
CA ARG A 29 -19.88 4.15 6.21
C ARG A 29 -18.47 4.02 6.78
N LYS A 30 -17.91 2.80 6.69
CA LYS A 30 -16.49 2.54 6.96
C LYS A 30 -15.64 3.39 6.02
N LYS A 31 -14.66 4.13 6.53
CA LYS A 31 -13.66 4.85 5.73
C LYS A 31 -12.99 3.87 4.78
N ARG A 32 -13.26 3.99 3.49
CA ARG A 32 -12.62 3.20 2.44
C ARG A 32 -12.46 4.08 1.21
N GLU A 33 -11.40 3.86 0.48
CA GLU A 33 -11.04 4.56 -0.76
C GLU A 33 -10.84 3.54 -1.86
N VAL A 34 -11.24 3.88 -3.08
CA VAL A 34 -10.91 3.05 -4.25
C VAL A 34 -9.44 3.31 -4.57
N TRP A 35 -8.62 2.26 -4.53
CA TRP A 35 -7.21 2.38 -4.84
C TRP A 35 -7.00 2.17 -6.35
N ASP A 36 -7.09 3.26 -7.09
CA ASP A 36 -7.00 3.34 -8.54
C ASP A 36 -5.62 3.82 -9.02
N GLY A 37 -5.54 4.32 -10.26
CA GLY A 37 -4.28 4.86 -10.83
C GLY A 37 -3.21 3.82 -11.17
N ILE A 38 -3.51 2.52 -11.08
CA ILE A 38 -2.54 1.45 -11.30
C ILE A 38 -2.73 0.86 -12.70
N PHE A 39 -1.78 1.09 -13.61
CA PHE A 39 -1.89 0.63 -15.01
C PHE A 39 -0.84 -0.42 -15.41
N GLY A 40 0.27 -0.54 -14.68
CA GLY A 40 1.34 -1.47 -15.05
C GLY A 40 0.89 -2.93 -15.02
N SER A 41 1.20 -3.71 -16.06
CA SER A 41 0.71 -5.10 -16.22
C SER A 41 1.06 -6.01 -15.04
N LEU A 42 2.26 -5.86 -14.49
CA LEU A 42 2.68 -6.64 -13.32
C LEU A 42 1.97 -6.18 -12.04
N ALA A 43 1.72 -4.88 -11.89
CA ALA A 43 0.94 -4.35 -10.77
C ALA A 43 -0.51 -4.82 -10.84
N GLN A 44 -1.12 -4.78 -12.04
CA GLN A 44 -2.45 -5.32 -12.30
C GLN A 44 -2.53 -6.83 -12.01
N ARG A 45 -1.51 -7.61 -12.38
CA ARG A 45 -1.41 -9.02 -11.96
C ARG A 45 -1.41 -9.15 -10.44
N TYR A 46 -0.62 -8.35 -9.72
CA TYR A 46 -0.65 -8.40 -8.25
C TYR A 46 -2.01 -8.01 -7.66
N ILE A 47 -2.71 -7.02 -8.24
CA ILE A 47 -4.08 -6.68 -7.81
C ILE A 47 -5.02 -7.88 -7.91
N THR A 48 -4.91 -8.71 -8.96
CA THR A 48 -5.76 -9.92 -9.10
C THR A 48 -5.61 -10.91 -7.94
N GLU A 49 -4.46 -10.89 -7.25
CA GLU A 49 -4.14 -11.81 -6.17
C GLU A 49 -4.60 -11.29 -4.79
N ILE A 50 -4.98 -10.00 -4.69
CA ILE A 50 -5.40 -9.36 -3.44
C ILE A 50 -6.76 -9.92 -2.99
N LYS A 51 -6.90 -10.19 -1.70
CA LYS A 51 -8.15 -10.62 -1.11
C LYS A 51 -8.61 -9.66 -0.02
N LYS A 52 -9.92 -9.56 0.14
CA LYS A 52 -10.52 -8.81 1.25
C LYS A 52 -9.94 -9.29 2.58
N GLY A 53 -9.42 -8.36 3.38
CA GLY A 53 -8.78 -8.63 4.67
C GLY A 53 -7.25 -8.73 4.61
N ASP A 54 -6.64 -8.74 3.42
CA ASP A 54 -5.19 -8.67 3.29
C ASP A 54 -4.64 -7.37 3.89
N ARG A 55 -3.40 -7.45 4.38
CA ARG A 55 -2.69 -6.32 4.99
C ARG A 55 -1.94 -5.55 3.93
N ILE A 56 -1.96 -4.23 4.04
CA ILE A 56 -1.30 -3.33 3.09
C ILE A 56 -0.46 -2.35 3.88
N LEU A 57 0.81 -2.18 3.49
CA LEU A 57 1.67 -1.09 3.95
C LEU A 57 1.66 0.01 2.90
N GLY A 58 1.31 1.22 3.31
CA GLY A 58 1.33 2.41 2.47
C GLY A 58 2.71 3.05 2.48
N TYR A 59 3.32 3.17 1.30
CA TYR A 59 4.63 3.79 1.08
C TYR A 59 4.48 5.07 0.26
N HIS A 60 4.95 6.19 0.79
CA HIS A 60 5.09 7.41 0.03
C HIS A 60 6.33 7.34 -0.84
N THR A 61 6.19 7.64 -2.14
CA THR A 61 7.30 7.80 -3.07
C THR A 61 8.00 9.15 -2.82
N ALA A 62 8.73 9.68 -3.80
CA ALA A 62 9.39 10.97 -3.64
C ALA A 62 8.32 12.06 -3.35
N PRO A 63 8.62 13.07 -2.52
CA PRO A 63 9.91 13.33 -1.87
C PRO A 63 10.17 12.54 -0.58
N GLU A 64 9.14 12.02 0.10
CA GLU A 64 9.29 11.43 1.45
C GLU A 64 10.04 10.09 1.47
N LYS A 65 9.75 9.20 0.52
CA LYS A 65 10.37 7.87 0.38
C LYS A 65 10.33 7.06 1.67
N SER A 66 9.13 6.81 2.21
CA SER A 66 8.97 6.11 3.49
C SER A 66 7.68 5.29 3.59
N VAL A 67 7.69 4.22 4.40
CA VAL A 67 6.45 3.53 4.78
C VAL A 67 5.78 4.34 5.88
N TYR A 68 4.53 4.73 5.67
CA TYR A 68 3.82 5.67 6.53
C TYR A 68 2.73 5.02 7.38
N CYS A 69 1.99 4.05 6.84
CA CYS A 69 0.83 3.48 7.53
C CYS A 69 0.54 2.02 7.19
N GLU A 70 -0.29 1.40 8.04
CA GLU A 70 -0.95 0.12 7.80
C GLU A 70 -2.40 0.34 7.38
N LEU A 71 -2.78 -0.33 6.30
CA LEU A 71 -4.11 -0.38 5.72
C LEU A 71 -4.55 -1.84 5.61
N ARG A 72 -5.80 -2.05 5.17
CA ARG A 72 -6.32 -3.35 4.80
C ARG A 72 -7.10 -3.28 3.50
N ALA A 73 -7.10 -4.37 2.74
CA ALA A 73 -8.01 -4.55 1.62
C ALA A 73 -9.45 -4.67 2.14
N ALA A 74 -10.31 -3.72 1.80
CA ALA A 74 -11.72 -3.71 2.15
C ALA A 74 -12.59 -4.50 1.16
N SER A 75 -12.07 -4.77 -0.05
CA SER A 75 -12.65 -5.63 -1.07
C SER A 75 -11.59 -6.57 -1.67
N GLY A 76 -12.04 -7.55 -2.47
CA GLY A 76 -11.17 -8.16 -3.49
C GLY A 76 -11.10 -7.27 -4.73
N PRO A 77 -10.35 -7.67 -5.78
CA PRO A 77 -10.25 -6.93 -7.02
C PRO A 77 -11.58 -6.87 -7.75
N TYR A 78 -11.90 -5.71 -8.32
CA TYR A 78 -13.04 -5.51 -9.19
C TYR A 78 -12.69 -4.53 -10.31
N GLN A 79 -13.49 -4.54 -11.39
CA GLN A 79 -13.30 -3.63 -12.51
C GLN A 79 -13.52 -2.18 -12.05
N ASN A 80 -12.60 -1.29 -12.40
CA ASN A 80 -12.70 0.14 -12.14
C ASN A 80 -14.01 0.68 -12.74
N PRO A 81 -14.93 1.23 -11.94
CA PRO A 81 -16.21 1.74 -12.43
C PRO A 81 -16.07 3.02 -13.27
N GLU A 82 -14.95 3.73 -13.14
CA GLU A 82 -14.68 4.97 -13.87
C GLU A 82 -14.03 4.73 -15.24
N LEU A 83 -13.52 3.52 -15.49
CA LEU A 83 -12.85 3.16 -16.73
C LEU A 83 -13.64 2.10 -17.50
N LYS A 84 -13.86 2.37 -18.79
CA LYS A 84 -14.42 1.40 -19.73
C LYS A 84 -13.43 0.28 -20.06
N GLU A 85 -12.13 0.61 -20.05
CA GLU A 85 -11.05 -0.34 -20.30
C GLU A 85 -10.79 -1.22 -19.09
N LYS A 86 -10.33 -2.46 -19.33
CA LYS A 86 -10.05 -3.41 -18.26
C LYS A 86 -8.95 -2.90 -17.34
N ASN A 87 -9.33 -2.54 -16.12
CA ASN A 87 -8.44 -2.04 -15.08
C ASN A 87 -9.01 -2.49 -13.74
N LEU A 88 -8.27 -3.32 -13.00
CA LEU A 88 -8.71 -3.79 -11.70
C LEU A 88 -8.25 -2.84 -10.60
N VAL A 89 -9.15 -2.60 -9.65
CA VAL A 89 -8.94 -1.79 -8.46
C VAL A 89 -9.38 -2.56 -7.22
N VAL A 90 -8.96 -2.07 -6.05
CA VAL A 90 -9.36 -2.61 -4.75
C VAL A 90 -9.74 -1.48 -3.81
N ASP A 91 -10.74 -1.71 -2.95
CA ASP A 91 -11.02 -0.78 -1.86
C ASP A 91 -9.96 -0.96 -0.78
N VAL A 92 -9.38 0.13 -0.27
CA VAL A 92 -8.48 0.14 0.89
C VAL A 92 -9.12 0.85 2.06
N ALA A 93 -8.89 0.36 3.28
CA ALA A 93 -9.36 1.00 4.50
C ALA A 93 -8.20 1.24 5.48
N PRO A 94 -8.18 2.37 6.20
CA PRO A 94 -7.16 2.65 7.19
C PRO A 94 -7.23 1.66 8.35
N VAL A 95 -6.06 1.18 8.80
CA VAL A 95 -5.92 0.41 10.05
C VAL A 95 -5.28 1.29 11.10
N LYS A 96 -4.05 1.75 10.86
CA LYS A 96 -3.32 2.68 11.75
C LYS A 96 -2.18 3.38 11.02
N LYS A 97 -1.80 4.56 11.51
CA LYS A 97 -0.51 5.16 11.14
C LYS A 97 0.62 4.44 11.89
N LEU A 98 1.80 4.35 11.29
CA LEU A 98 2.99 3.93 12.05
C LEU A 98 3.33 5.03 13.07
N LYS A 99 3.95 4.65 14.19
CA LYS A 99 4.39 5.66 15.19
C LYS A 99 5.48 6.55 14.59
N ARG A 100 6.35 5.95 13.79
CA ARG A 100 7.38 6.60 13.01
C ARG A 100 7.34 6.08 11.58
N PRO A 101 7.36 6.95 10.55
CA PRO A 101 7.55 6.50 9.18
C PRO A 101 8.90 5.77 9.03
N VAL A 102 8.94 4.70 8.25
CA VAL A 102 10.16 3.92 8.02
C VAL A 102 10.79 4.37 6.70
N PRO A 103 11.90 5.13 6.73
CA PRO A 103 12.48 5.70 5.53
C PRO A 103 13.16 4.64 4.65
N LEU A 104 13.23 4.92 3.35
CA LEU A 104 13.90 4.11 2.34
C LEU A 104 15.34 3.76 2.72
N ALA A 105 16.07 4.71 3.32
CA ALA A 105 17.45 4.50 3.76
C ALA A 105 17.55 3.37 4.81
N GLU A 106 16.61 3.32 5.75
CA GLU A 106 16.56 2.30 6.80
C GLU A 106 16.15 0.92 6.24
N LEU A 107 15.21 0.91 5.27
CA LEU A 107 14.86 -0.31 4.55
C LEU A 107 16.05 -0.86 3.76
N LYS A 108 16.82 -0.01 3.07
CA LYS A 108 18.01 -0.44 2.31
C LYS A 108 19.16 -0.91 3.19
N ALA A 109 19.34 -0.30 4.36
CA ALA A 109 20.40 -0.67 5.29
C ALA A 109 20.15 -2.01 5.99
N ASN A 110 18.89 -2.45 6.10
CA ASN A 110 18.55 -3.67 6.81
C ASN A 110 18.64 -4.91 5.91
N PRO A 111 19.53 -5.88 6.23
CA PRO A 111 19.78 -7.05 5.39
C PRO A 111 18.56 -7.97 5.21
N LYS A 112 17.55 -7.85 6.08
CA LYS A 112 16.28 -8.59 5.95
C LYS A 112 15.46 -8.20 4.72
N PHE A 113 15.75 -7.04 4.11
CA PHE A 113 15.06 -6.54 2.91
C PHE A 113 15.87 -6.70 1.62
N LYS A 114 16.97 -7.48 1.62
CA LYS A 114 17.81 -7.69 0.42
C LYS A 114 17.02 -8.20 -0.79
N GLY A 115 15.94 -8.95 -0.57
CA GLY A 115 15.07 -9.49 -1.62
C GLY A 115 13.85 -8.63 -1.96
N MET A 116 13.68 -7.48 -1.31
CA MET A 116 12.44 -6.71 -1.36
C MET A 116 12.20 -6.16 -2.77
N LYS A 117 11.00 -6.40 -3.30
CA LYS A 117 10.62 -6.03 -4.67
C LYS A 117 10.71 -4.52 -4.93
N LEU A 118 10.60 -3.70 -3.89
CA LEU A 118 10.70 -2.25 -3.97
C LEU A 118 12.04 -1.76 -4.56
N PHE A 119 13.15 -2.47 -4.31
CA PHE A 119 14.50 -2.06 -4.79
C PHE A 119 15.00 -2.91 -5.95
N ARG A 120 14.28 -3.98 -6.29
CA ARG A 120 14.71 -4.94 -7.30
C ARG A 120 14.56 -4.40 -8.73
N PHE A 121 13.66 -3.45 -8.94
CA PHE A 121 13.36 -2.88 -10.26
C PHE A 121 13.83 -1.43 -10.33
N PHE A 122 14.32 -1.02 -11.51
CA PHE A 122 14.73 0.37 -11.76
C PHE A 122 13.57 1.36 -11.60
N ARG A 123 12.37 0.96 -12.03
CA ARG A 123 11.12 1.66 -11.73
C ARG A 123 10.33 0.85 -10.70
N PRO A 124 9.95 1.44 -9.56
CA PRO A 124 9.20 0.71 -8.54
C PRO A 124 7.79 0.37 -9.04
N ILE A 125 7.31 -0.80 -8.66
CA ILE A 125 5.98 -1.29 -9.03
C ILE A 125 4.97 -0.73 -8.01
N ALA A 126 3.90 -0.11 -8.48
CA ALA A 126 2.90 0.56 -7.63
C ALA A 126 2.29 -0.35 -6.56
N VAL A 127 2.13 -1.63 -6.87
CA VAL A 127 1.68 -2.67 -5.95
C VAL A 127 2.66 -3.83 -5.99
N SER A 128 3.07 -4.34 -4.83
CA SER A 128 3.92 -5.54 -4.77
C SER A 128 3.65 -6.36 -3.52
N PRO A 129 3.83 -7.70 -3.57
CA PRO A 129 3.69 -8.53 -2.39
C PRO A 129 4.90 -8.36 -1.46
N LEU A 130 4.62 -8.50 -0.16
CA LEU A 130 5.61 -8.58 0.91
C LEU A 130 5.60 -9.98 1.51
N THR A 131 6.79 -10.48 1.80
CA THR A 131 6.91 -11.68 2.63
C THR A 131 6.46 -11.39 4.07
N PRO A 132 6.01 -12.41 4.82
CA PRO A 132 5.66 -12.24 6.23
C PRO A 132 6.81 -11.69 7.08
N ALA A 133 8.06 -12.00 6.72
CA ALA A 133 9.25 -11.50 7.41
C ALA A 133 9.45 -10.00 7.17
N GLU A 134 9.34 -9.54 5.92
CA GLU A 134 9.45 -8.12 5.57
C GLU A 134 8.34 -7.30 6.25
N TYR A 135 7.10 -7.76 6.17
CA TYR A 135 5.96 -7.09 6.79
C TYR A 135 6.15 -6.89 8.30
N LYS A 136 6.51 -7.96 9.02
CA LYS A 136 6.75 -7.91 10.47
C LYS A 136 7.91 -6.98 10.82
N GLU A 137 8.98 -7.02 10.04
CA GLU A 137 10.15 -6.17 10.27
C GLU A 137 9.80 -4.69 10.06
N ILE A 138 9.07 -4.32 9.01
CA ILE A 138 8.65 -2.93 8.79
C ILE A 138 7.77 -2.44 9.95
N LEU A 139 6.81 -3.26 10.40
CA LEU A 139 6.00 -2.91 11.56
C LEU A 139 6.84 -2.72 12.83
N ARG A 140 7.86 -3.56 13.03
CA ARG A 140 8.79 -3.44 14.16
C ARG A 140 9.57 -2.12 14.11
N LEU A 141 10.08 -1.75 12.93
CA LEU A 141 10.83 -0.49 12.73
C LEU A 141 9.94 0.75 12.91
N GLY A 142 8.68 0.68 12.44
CA GLY A 142 7.71 1.77 12.56
C GLY A 142 7.00 1.86 13.92
N SER A 143 7.29 0.93 14.84
CA SER A 143 6.77 0.93 16.22
C SER A 143 7.80 1.38 17.27
N ARG A 144 9.04 1.62 16.83
CA ARG A 144 10.11 2.28 17.62
C ARG A 144 9.78 3.76 17.74
#